data_AF-A0A7C3BSP1-F1
#
_entry.id   AF-A0A7C3BSP1-F1
#
_cell.length_a   1.000
_cell.length_b   1.000
_cell.length_c   1.000
_cell.angle_alpha   90.00
_cell.angle_beta   90.00
_cell.angle_gamma   90.00
#
_symmetry.space_group_name_H-M   'P 1'
#
loop_
_entity.id
_entity.type
_entity.pdbx_description
1 polymer ?
#
loop_
_entity_poly.entity_id
_entity_poly.type
_entity_poly.pdbx_seq_one_letter_code
_entity_poly.pdbx_strand_id
1 'polypeptide(L)'
;MKGKLSWSIFWALVGVFIVIASVLFIPALRELLIGFRFFLFIIVSGSIFFLLGVVLIFLTVKGKVGGILKKFLLLTGASAVGFFISVFLHNAFYALAIMTSHIAALSHAMEVFHVVFFIVAIFICPIGFLVGVVGSIVLAIKQSRMVE
;
A
#
# COMPACT_ATOMS: atom_id res chain seq x y z
N MET A 1 -19.74 -11.09 -13.48
CA MET A 1 -19.24 -9.70 -13.54
C MET A 1 -18.27 -9.31 -12.41
N LYS A 2 -18.43 -9.75 -11.14
CA LYS A 2 -17.53 -9.38 -10.02
C LYS A 2 -16.05 -9.79 -10.19
N GLY A 3 -15.78 -10.90 -10.90
CA GLY A 3 -14.41 -11.37 -11.17
C GLY A 3 -13.61 -10.42 -12.06
N LYS A 4 -14.20 -9.96 -13.19
CA LYS A 4 -13.55 -9.02 -14.11
C LYS A 4 -13.21 -7.69 -13.42
N LEU A 5 -14.14 -7.12 -12.65
CA LEU A 5 -13.90 -5.86 -11.94
C LEU A 5 -12.77 -5.97 -10.91
N SER A 6 -12.76 -7.03 -10.10
CA SER A 6 -11.71 -7.22 -9.09
C SER A 6 -10.33 -7.34 -9.72
N TRP A 7 -10.24 -7.98 -10.89
CA TRP A 7 -8.99 -8.11 -11.63
C TRP A 7 -8.54 -6.80 -12.26
N SER A 8 -9.47 -6.00 -12.81
CA SER A 8 -9.17 -4.65 -13.28
C SER A 8 -8.63 -3.75 -12.16
N ILE A 9 -9.25 -3.78 -10.98
CA ILE A 9 -8.77 -3.03 -9.80
C ILE A 9 -7.40 -3.53 -9.35
N PHE A 10 -7.18 -4.84 -9.34
CA PHE A 10 -5.89 -5.44 -9.02
C PHE A 10 -4.78 -4.92 -9.95
N TRP A 11 -4.97 -4.97 -11.27
CA TRP A 11 -3.97 -4.48 -12.22
C TRP A 11 -3.76 -2.97 -12.15
N ALA A 12 -4.84 -2.19 -11.93
CA ALA A 12 -4.71 -0.76 -11.68
C ALA A 12 -3.85 -0.47 -10.45
N LEU A 13 -4.08 -1.22 -9.35
CA LEU A 13 -3.31 -1.10 -8.12
C LEU A 13 -1.83 -1.44 -8.32
N VAL A 14 -1.53 -2.51 -9.08
CA VAL A 14 -0.15 -2.88 -9.48
C VAL A 14 0.48 -1.78 -10.33
N GLY A 15 -0.23 -1.24 -11.32
CA GLY A 15 0.28 -0.16 -12.17
C GLY A 15 0.61 1.10 -11.37
N VAL A 16 -0.27 1.52 -10.48
CA VAL A 16 -0.05 2.67 -9.58
C VAL A 16 1.17 2.42 -8.68
N PHE A 17 1.30 1.22 -8.10
CA PHE A 17 2.48 0.86 -7.29
C PHE A 17 3.78 0.98 -8.09
N ILE A 18 3.82 0.46 -9.32
CA ILE A 18 5.00 0.54 -10.20
C ILE A 18 5.35 1.99 -10.51
N VAL A 19 4.35 2.84 -10.81
CA VAL A 19 4.56 4.26 -11.09
C VAL A 19 5.14 4.98 -9.87
N ILE A 20 4.56 4.77 -8.69
CA ILE A 20 5.06 5.34 -7.42
C ILE A 20 6.49 4.87 -7.18
N ALA A 21 6.75 3.56 -7.22
CA ALA A 21 8.07 2.99 -7.01
C ALA A 21 9.10 3.53 -8.01
N SER A 22 8.74 3.67 -9.28
CA SER A 22 9.63 4.19 -10.31
C SER A 22 10.04 5.63 -10.02
N VAL A 23 9.10 6.50 -9.65
CA VAL A 23 9.41 7.90 -9.27
C VAL A 23 10.27 7.97 -8.00
N LEU A 24 10.05 7.05 -7.05
CA LEU A 24 10.83 7.00 -5.82
C LEU A 24 12.25 6.46 -6.03
N PHE A 25 12.46 5.42 -6.83
CA PHE A 25 13.77 4.78 -6.97
C PHE A 25 14.62 5.29 -8.14
N ILE A 26 14.02 5.96 -9.12
CA ILE A 26 14.73 6.46 -10.30
C ILE A 26 14.92 7.98 -10.19
N PRO A 27 16.17 8.47 -9.96
CA PRO A 27 16.43 9.89 -9.81
C PRO A 27 15.95 10.71 -11.01
N ALA A 28 16.17 10.24 -12.24
CA ALA A 28 15.73 10.94 -13.46
C ALA A 28 14.20 11.18 -13.50
N LEU A 29 13.39 10.26 -12.97
CA LEU A 29 11.93 10.45 -12.88
C LEU A 29 11.54 11.37 -11.73
N ARG A 30 12.32 11.36 -10.64
CA ARG A 30 12.14 12.28 -9.52
C ARG A 30 12.45 13.72 -9.93
N GLU A 31 13.53 13.94 -10.68
CA GLU A 31 13.91 15.26 -11.21
C GLU A 31 12.87 15.85 -12.18
N LEU A 32 12.04 15.01 -12.81
CA LEU A 32 10.90 15.50 -13.62
C LEU A 32 9.80 16.14 -12.76
N LEU A 33 9.77 15.84 -11.46
CA LEU A 33 8.77 16.27 -10.48
C LEU A 33 9.49 16.94 -9.31
N ILE A 34 9.75 18.25 -9.41
CA ILE A 34 10.43 19.02 -8.35
C ILE A 34 9.41 19.88 -7.57
N GLY A 35 9.67 20.05 -6.27
CA GLY A 35 8.91 20.94 -5.39
C GLY A 35 7.43 20.56 -5.29
N PHE A 36 6.55 21.52 -5.57
CA PHE A 36 5.10 21.34 -5.43
C PHE A 36 4.54 20.22 -6.31
N ARG A 37 5.12 19.97 -7.49
CA ARG A 37 4.68 18.88 -8.39
C ARG A 37 4.94 17.51 -7.77
N PHE A 38 6.07 17.34 -7.08
CA PHE A 38 6.37 16.12 -6.34
C PHE A 38 5.35 15.89 -5.22
N PHE A 39 5.09 16.94 -4.45
CA PHE A 39 4.15 16.89 -3.34
C PHE A 39 2.73 16.49 -3.79
N LEU A 40 2.22 17.14 -4.85
CA LEU A 40 0.94 16.78 -5.45
C LEU A 40 0.94 15.34 -5.97
N PHE A 41 2.01 14.90 -6.64
CA PHE A 41 2.11 13.55 -7.14
C PHE A 41 1.99 12.52 -6.01
N ILE A 42 2.72 12.70 -4.90
CA ILE A 42 2.68 11.79 -3.75
C ILE A 42 1.27 11.74 -3.13
N ILE A 43 0.62 12.89 -2.92
CA ILE A 43 -0.73 12.94 -2.33
C ILE A 43 -1.76 12.26 -3.24
N VAL A 44 -1.77 12.62 -4.53
CA VAL A 44 -2.75 12.11 -5.49
C VAL A 44 -2.55 10.62 -5.72
N SER A 45 -1.32 10.19 -6.05
CA SER A 45 -1.03 8.78 -6.29
C SER A 45 -1.23 7.93 -5.04
N GLY A 46 -0.83 8.42 -3.86
CA GLY A 46 -1.05 7.75 -2.58
C GLY A 46 -2.54 7.61 -2.24
N SER A 47 -3.35 8.64 -2.48
CA SER A 47 -4.81 8.58 -2.28
C SER A 47 -5.47 7.59 -3.23
N ILE A 48 -5.07 7.58 -4.51
CA ILE A 48 -5.56 6.60 -5.49
C ILE A 48 -5.19 5.19 -5.06
N PHE A 49 -3.94 4.98 -4.66
CA PHE A 49 -3.43 3.67 -4.20
C PHE A 49 -4.21 3.17 -2.98
N PHE A 50 -4.45 4.04 -2.00
CA PHE A 50 -5.27 3.74 -0.83
C PHE A 50 -6.70 3.35 -1.20
N LEU A 51 -7.38 4.17 -2.01
CA LEU A 51 -8.76 3.92 -2.42
C LEU A 51 -8.90 2.63 -3.21
N LEU A 52 -8.00 2.37 -4.16
CA LEU A 52 -7.97 1.10 -4.91
C LEU A 52 -7.73 -0.09 -3.98
N GLY A 53 -6.87 0.06 -2.96
CA GLY A 53 -6.65 -0.96 -1.93
C GLY A 53 -7.93 -1.28 -1.13
N VAL A 54 -8.64 -0.24 -0.66
CA VAL A 54 -9.93 -0.40 0.04
C VAL A 54 -10.96 -1.08 -0.85
N VAL A 55 -11.09 -0.63 -2.10
CA VAL A 55 -12.02 -1.24 -3.07
C VAL A 55 -11.68 -2.71 -3.32
N LEU A 56 -10.39 -3.05 -3.45
CA LEU A 56 -9.95 -4.43 -3.65
C LEU A 56 -10.30 -5.31 -2.44
N ILE A 57 -10.06 -4.84 -1.21
CA ILE A 57 -10.46 -5.55 0.01
C ILE A 57 -11.97 -5.78 0.01
N PHE A 58 -12.75 -4.72 -0.20
CA PHE A 58 -14.22 -4.80 -0.19
C PHE A 58 -14.76 -5.79 -1.22
N LEU A 59 -14.26 -5.73 -2.46
CA LEU A 59 -14.64 -6.65 -3.53
C LEU A 59 -14.21 -8.09 -3.22
N THR A 60 -13.05 -8.29 -2.60
CA THR A 60 -12.53 -9.62 -2.22
C THR A 60 -13.34 -10.23 -1.08
N VAL A 61 -13.76 -9.43 -0.09
CA VAL A 61 -14.61 -9.87 1.03
C VAL A 61 -16.02 -10.20 0.56
N LYS A 62 -16.64 -9.32 -0.26
CA LYS A 62 -18.00 -9.51 -0.80
C LYS A 62 -18.07 -10.41 -2.03
N GLY A 63 -16.93 -10.78 -2.59
CA GLY A 63 -16.81 -11.68 -3.73
C GLY A 63 -16.93 -13.14 -3.30
N LYS A 64 -17.28 -14.00 -4.25
CA LYS A 64 -17.20 -15.46 -4.07
C LYS A 64 -15.76 -15.99 -4.27
N VAL A 65 -14.74 -15.16 -4.05
CA VAL A 65 -13.34 -15.59 -4.14
C VAL A 65 -13.03 -16.39 -2.90
N GLY A 66 -12.77 -17.68 -3.07
CA GLY A 66 -12.47 -18.62 -2.00
C GLY A 66 -10.99 -19.00 -1.93
N GLY A 67 -10.63 -19.67 -0.84
CA GLY A 67 -9.32 -20.31 -0.70
C GLY A 67 -8.14 -19.35 -0.62
N ILE A 68 -7.01 -19.78 -1.17
CA ILE A 68 -5.71 -19.11 -0.99
C ILE A 68 -5.57 -17.85 -1.85
N LEU A 69 -6.26 -17.77 -3.00
CA LEU A 69 -6.32 -16.56 -3.83
C LEU A 69 -6.96 -15.40 -3.07
N LYS A 70 -8.00 -15.67 -2.26
CA LYS A 70 -8.61 -14.66 -1.40
C LYS A 70 -7.60 -14.05 -0.43
N LYS A 71 -6.74 -14.87 0.17
CA LYS A 71 -5.72 -14.40 1.13
C LYS A 71 -4.70 -13.48 0.46
N PHE A 72 -4.24 -13.81 -0.75
CA PHE A 72 -3.28 -12.97 -1.48
C PHE A 72 -3.90 -11.64 -1.97
N LEU A 73 -5.15 -11.66 -2.43
CA LEU A 73 -5.85 -10.42 -2.80
C LEU A 73 -6.10 -9.52 -1.58
N LEU A 74 -6.46 -10.10 -0.43
CA LEU A 74 -6.58 -9.37 0.83
C LEU A 74 -5.24 -8.82 1.29
N LEU A 75 -4.16 -9.61 1.20
CA LEU A 75 -2.81 -9.15 1.54
C LEU A 75 -2.38 -7.98 0.65
N THR A 76 -2.66 -8.05 -0.65
CA THR A 76 -2.38 -6.97 -1.62
C THR A 76 -3.10 -5.68 -1.22
N GLY A 77 -4.42 -5.75 -1.03
CA GLY A 77 -5.22 -4.59 -0.65
C GLY A 77 -4.86 -4.06 0.74
N ALA A 78 -4.68 -4.94 1.72
CA ALA A 78 -4.32 -4.57 3.09
C ALA A 78 -2.94 -3.91 3.17
N SER A 79 -1.98 -4.36 2.34
CA SER A 79 -0.66 -3.73 2.26
C SER A 79 -0.74 -2.32 1.67
N ALA A 80 -1.58 -2.12 0.65
CA ALA A 80 -1.80 -0.79 0.06
C ALA A 80 -2.48 0.18 1.04
N VAL A 81 -3.52 -0.28 1.74
CA VAL A 81 -4.22 0.49 2.77
C VAL A 81 -3.30 0.76 3.97
N GLY A 82 -2.60 -0.27 4.43
CA GLY A 82 -1.69 -0.22 5.56
C GLY A 82 -0.52 0.73 5.33
N PHE A 83 -0.03 0.83 4.09
CA PHE A 83 1.01 1.82 3.73
C PHE A 83 0.54 3.24 4.05
N PHE A 84 -0.63 3.64 3.56
CA PHE A 84 -1.16 4.98 3.76
C PHE A 84 -1.42 5.27 5.24
N ILE A 85 -2.05 4.33 5.95
CA ILE A 85 -2.31 4.45 7.40
C ILE A 85 -0.98 4.60 8.16
N SER A 86 0.04 3.83 7.80
CA SER A 86 1.35 3.87 8.48
C SER A 86 2.08 5.19 8.20
N VAL A 87 2.04 5.71 6.96
CA VAL A 87 2.60 7.04 6.65
C VAL A 87 1.88 8.13 7.45
N PHE A 88 0.56 8.08 7.52
CA PHE A 88 -0.23 9.03 8.30
C PHE A 88 0.14 8.96 9.79
N LEU A 89 0.16 7.76 10.38
CA LEU A 89 0.48 7.56 11.79
C LEU A 89 1.93 7.92 12.12
N HIS A 90 2.89 7.61 11.24
CA HIS A 90 4.28 8.07 11.39
C HIS A 90 4.34 9.60 11.55
N ASN A 91 3.70 10.34 10.65
CA ASN A 91 3.71 11.80 10.72
C ASN A 91 2.95 12.35 11.94
N ALA A 92 1.83 11.73 12.30
CA ALA A 92 1.05 12.12 13.47
C ALA A 92 1.84 11.91 14.78
N PHE A 93 2.48 10.75 14.96
CA PHE A 93 3.29 10.47 16.14
C PHE A 93 4.59 11.28 16.17
N TYR A 94 5.18 11.57 15.01
CA TYR A 94 6.33 12.47 14.92
C TYR A 94 5.96 13.88 15.41
N ALA A 95 4.85 14.44 14.93
CA ALA A 95 4.36 15.73 15.40
C ALA A 95 4.04 15.69 16.91
N LEU A 96 3.43 14.62 17.38
CA LEU A 96 3.08 14.46 18.79
C LEU A 96 4.33 14.35 19.70
N ALA A 97 5.39 13.69 19.22
CA ALA A 97 6.68 13.61 19.93
C ALA A 97 7.29 15.00 20.17
N ILE A 98 7.20 15.89 19.17
CA ILE A 98 7.66 17.28 19.28
C ILE A 98 6.80 18.07 20.27
N MET A 99 5.47 17.99 20.15
CA MET A 99 4.53 18.70 21.03
C MET A 99 4.64 18.26 22.50
N THR A 100 4.95 16.98 22.73
CA THR A 100 5.05 16.38 24.07
C THR A 100 6.48 16.29 24.58
N SER A 101 7.43 16.98 23.94
CA SER A 101 8.88 16.98 24.29
C SER A 101 9.18 17.35 25.75
N HIS A 102 8.29 18.10 26.40
CA HIS A 102 8.38 18.44 27.83
C HIS A 102 8.06 17.27 28.77
N ILE A 103 7.40 16.21 28.29
CA ILE A 103 7.08 14.99 29.05
C ILE A 103 7.93 13.84 28.50
N ALA A 104 9.08 13.58 29.13
CA ALA A 104 10.08 12.64 28.63
C ALA A 104 9.50 11.25 28.27
N ALA A 105 8.71 10.64 29.16
CA ALA A 105 8.13 9.32 28.95
C ALA A 105 7.16 9.28 27.75
N LEU A 106 6.35 10.33 27.58
CA LEU A 106 5.37 10.39 26.49
C LEU A 106 6.07 10.68 25.16
N SER A 107 7.03 11.60 25.14
CA SER A 107 7.82 11.91 23.95
C SER A 107 8.58 10.69 23.44
N HIS A 108 9.26 9.94 24.32
CA HIS A 108 9.94 8.69 23.94
C HIS A 108 8.98 7.63 23.40
N ALA A 109 7.79 7.48 24.00
CA ALA A 109 6.79 6.56 23.46
C ALA A 109 6.35 6.95 22.04
N MET A 110 6.15 8.25 21.79
CA MET A 110 5.80 8.76 20.46
C MET A 110 6.94 8.62 19.45
N GLU A 111 8.19 8.75 19.89
CA GLU A 111 9.36 8.46 19.06
C GLU A 111 9.37 7.01 18.58
N VAL A 112 9.20 6.06 19.51
CA VAL A 112 9.13 4.64 19.17
C VAL A 112 7.99 4.36 18.19
N PHE A 113 6.79 4.91 18.43
CA PHE A 113 5.66 4.68 17.54
C PHE A 113 5.89 5.20 16.13
N HIS A 114 6.37 6.43 15.96
CA HIS A 114 6.59 6.94 14.61
C HIS A 114 7.63 6.10 13.86
N VAL A 115 8.69 5.62 14.52
CA VAL A 115 9.72 4.77 13.90
C VAL A 115 9.13 3.42 13.48
N VAL A 116 8.31 2.80 14.33
CA VAL A 116 7.63 1.54 14.01
C VAL A 116 6.74 1.71 12.77
N PHE A 117 5.91 2.75 12.71
CA PHE A 117 5.07 3.00 11.54
C PHE A 117 5.87 3.33 10.28
N PHE A 118 7.03 3.99 10.42
CA PHE A 118 7.95 4.20 9.31
C PHE A 118 8.48 2.88 8.75
N ILE A 119 8.94 1.97 9.62
CA ILE A 119 9.43 0.64 9.21
C ILE A 119 8.32 -0.16 8.54
N VAL A 120 7.10 -0.12 9.09
CA VAL A 120 5.94 -0.77 8.49
C VAL A 120 5.66 -0.22 7.10
N ALA A 121 5.62 1.10 6.94
CA ALA A 121 5.35 1.76 5.66
C ALA A 121 6.43 1.46 4.60
N ILE A 122 7.70 1.52 4.97
CA ILE A 122 8.81 1.47 4.01
C ILE A 122 9.22 0.03 3.67
N PHE A 123 9.10 -0.90 4.62
CA PHE A 123 9.55 -2.28 4.40
C PHE A 123 8.39 -3.27 4.37
N ILE A 124 7.57 -3.31 5.43
CA ILE A 124 6.58 -4.38 5.60
C ILE A 124 5.47 -4.29 4.54
N CYS A 125 4.89 -3.11 4.34
CA CYS A 125 3.82 -2.93 3.36
C CYS A 125 4.28 -3.20 1.92
N PRO A 126 5.42 -2.67 1.42
CA PRO A 126 5.89 -2.99 0.07
C PRO A 126 6.19 -4.49 -0.14
N ILE A 127 6.82 -5.14 0.83
CA ILE A 127 7.10 -6.58 0.76
C ILE A 127 5.78 -7.38 0.76
N GLY A 128 4.86 -7.07 1.68
CA GLY A 128 3.54 -7.69 1.75
C GLY A 128 2.74 -7.49 0.46
N PHE A 129 2.82 -6.30 -0.13
CA PHE A 129 2.19 -5.99 -1.40
C PHE A 129 2.74 -6.86 -2.53
N LEU A 130 4.07 -6.95 -2.67
CA LEU A 130 4.72 -7.78 -3.70
C LEU A 130 4.37 -9.26 -3.54
N VAL A 131 4.43 -9.80 -2.32
CA VAL A 131 4.02 -11.17 -2.02
C VAL A 131 2.55 -11.40 -2.39
N GLY A 132 1.67 -10.45 -2.06
CA GLY A 132 0.26 -10.44 -2.44
C GLY A 132 0.06 -10.51 -3.96
N VAL A 133 0.77 -9.66 -4.70
CA VAL A 133 0.69 -9.56 -6.16
C VAL A 133 1.18 -10.84 -6.82
N VAL A 134 2.39 -11.29 -6.48
CA VAL A 134 2.99 -12.49 -7.07
C VAL A 134 2.14 -13.72 -6.77
N GLY A 135 1.70 -13.89 -5.52
CA GLY A 135 0.84 -15.01 -5.13
C GLY A 135 -0.51 -15.01 -5.87
N SER A 136 -1.11 -13.83 -6.06
CA SER A 136 -2.37 -13.69 -6.80
C SER A 136 -2.20 -14.06 -8.28
N ILE A 137 -1.13 -13.61 -8.94
CA ILE A 137 -0.84 -13.90 -10.34
C ILE A 137 -0.58 -15.40 -10.56
N VAL A 138 0.31 -15.99 -9.76
CA VAL A 138 0.68 -17.41 -9.89
C VAL A 138 -0.54 -18.32 -9.72
N LEU A 139 -1.39 -18.04 -8.73
CA LEU A 139 -2.59 -18.85 -8.50
C LEU A 139 -3.65 -18.64 -9.58
N ALA A 140 -3.83 -17.41 -10.08
CA ALA A 140 -4.77 -17.15 -11.16
C ALA A 140 -4.37 -17.94 -12.43
N ILE A 141 -3.09 -17.91 -12.80
CA ILE A 141 -2.57 -18.67 -13.95
C ILE A 141 -2.75 -20.18 -13.73
N LYS A 142 -2.42 -20.69 -12.53
CA LYS A 142 -2.57 -22.11 -12.21
C LYS A 142 -4.04 -22.57 -12.30
N GLN A 143 -4.98 -21.75 -11.84
CA GLN A 143 -6.41 -22.06 -11.92
C GLN A 143 -6.91 -22.09 -13.38
N SER A 144 -6.46 -21.17 -14.23
CA SER A 144 -6.83 -21.17 -15.66
C SER A 144 -6.35 -22.43 -16.38
N ARG A 145 -5.14 -22.92 -16.08
CA ARG A 145 -4.57 -24.14 -16.70
C ARG A 145 -5.20 -25.46 -16.27
N MET A 146 -5.94 -25.49 -15.15
CA MET A 146 -6.64 -26.71 -14.71
C MET A 146 -8.07 -26.80 -15.25
N VAL A 147 -8.54 -25.77 -15.95
CA VAL A 147 -9.89 -25.68 -16.52
C VAL A 147 -9.89 -25.90 -18.04
N GLU A 148 -8.72 -25.72 -18.69
CA GLU A 148 -8.44 -26.23 -20.04
C GLU A 148 -8.08 -27.72 -20.00
#